data_AF-A0A4R4NDM0-F1
#
_entry.id   AF-A0A4R4NDM0-F1
#
_cell.length_a   1.000
_cell.length_b   1.000
_cell.length_c   1.000
_cell.angle_alpha   90.00
_cell.angle_beta   90.00
_cell.angle_gamma   90.00
#
_symmetry.space_group_name_H-M   'P 1'
#
loop_
_entity.id
_entity.type
_entity.pdbx_description
1 polymer ?
#
loop_
_entity_poly.entity_id
_entity_poly.type
_entity_poly.pdbx_seq_one_letter_code
_entity_poly.pdbx_strand_id
1 'polypeptide(L)'
;MTSTRPSPKTKRPLGYLLKRAREARDLTQAEFARRIRRRSVEAGRPLGTGRDGVCHWEKDRTPDRPTQHLIADELGIPRQLVDERPWPQWLADDPAQRPTPLPWTLPGAAQALNDITGGAPMDVTRRELVLISGGTLTASLL
;
A
#
# COMPACT_ATOMS: atom_id res chain seq x y z
N MET A 1 4.41 37.09 -16.30
CA MET A 1 3.46 36.40 -15.40
C MET A 1 3.40 34.93 -15.78
N THR A 2 4.32 34.11 -15.27
CA THR A 2 4.38 32.67 -15.55
C THR A 2 3.72 31.93 -14.39
N SER A 3 2.46 31.54 -14.59
CA SER A 3 1.67 30.77 -13.62
C SER A 3 2.15 29.32 -13.62
N THR A 4 2.94 28.94 -12.62
CA THR A 4 3.26 27.54 -12.32
C THR A 4 1.97 26.81 -11.96
N ARG A 5 1.42 26.04 -12.90
CA ARG A 5 0.32 25.11 -12.67
C ARG A 5 0.83 24.04 -11.68
N PRO A 6 0.26 23.89 -10.47
CA PRO A 6 0.66 22.80 -9.59
C PRO A 6 0.35 21.46 -10.27
N SER A 7 1.36 20.60 -10.36
CA SER A 7 1.22 19.23 -10.84
C SER A 7 0.03 18.54 -10.14
N PRO A 8 -0.82 17.81 -10.85
CA PRO A 8 -1.93 17.10 -10.21
C PRO A 8 -1.33 16.13 -9.19
N LYS A 9 -1.67 16.32 -7.91
CA LYS A 9 -1.39 15.32 -6.87
C LYS A 9 -1.95 13.99 -7.38
N THR A 10 -1.06 13.07 -7.72
CA THR A 10 -1.42 11.74 -8.22
C THR A 10 -2.28 11.09 -7.15
N LYS A 11 -3.60 11.12 -7.30
CA LYS A 11 -4.51 10.32 -6.48
C LYS A 11 -4.14 8.89 -6.79
N ARG A 12 -3.28 8.26 -5.97
CA ARG A 12 -3.01 6.83 -6.09
C ARG A 12 -4.38 6.17 -5.99
N PRO A 13 -4.86 5.47 -7.04
CA PRO A 13 -6.17 4.86 -6.98
C PRO A 13 -6.17 3.94 -5.76
N LEU A 14 -7.11 4.19 -4.85
CA LEU A 14 -7.15 3.65 -3.50
C LEU A 14 -7.14 2.11 -3.49
N GLY A 15 -7.59 1.47 -4.57
CA GLY A 15 -7.53 0.02 -4.75
C GLY A 15 -6.13 -0.58 -5.04
N TYR A 16 -5.10 0.24 -5.29
CA TYR A 16 -3.72 -0.22 -5.40
C TYR A 16 -3.20 -0.86 -4.09
N LEU A 17 -3.72 -0.45 -2.93
CA LEU A 17 -3.27 -0.98 -1.64
C LEU A 17 -3.59 -2.47 -1.48
N LEU A 18 -4.80 -2.89 -1.88
CA LEU A 18 -5.17 -4.31 -1.82
C LEU A 18 -4.36 -5.13 -2.83
N LYS A 19 -4.19 -4.58 -4.04
CA LYS A 19 -3.35 -5.21 -5.07
C LYS A 19 -1.92 -5.42 -4.58
N ARG A 20 -1.31 -4.40 -3.95
CA ARG A 20 0.04 -4.47 -3.39
C ARG A 20 0.13 -5.45 -2.22
N ALA A 21 -0.84 -5.46 -1.30
CA ALA A 21 -0.93 -6.43 -0.20
C ALA A 21 -0.92 -7.88 -0.70
N ARG A 22 -1.64 -8.11 -1.82
CA ARG A 22 -1.78 -9.40 -2.47
C ARG A 22 -0.49 -9.81 -3.20
N GLU A 23 0.10 -8.90 -3.96
CA GLU A 23 1.37 -9.10 -4.68
C GLU A 23 2.53 -9.34 -3.72
N ALA A 24 2.58 -8.65 -2.57
CA ALA A 24 3.58 -8.90 -1.52
C ALA A 24 3.51 -10.31 -0.91
N ARG A 25 2.45 -11.07 -1.19
CA ARG A 25 2.25 -12.46 -0.75
C ARG A 25 2.20 -13.45 -1.92
N ASP A 26 2.55 -13.00 -3.13
CA ASP A 26 2.51 -13.78 -4.38
C ASP A 26 1.15 -14.43 -4.66
N LEU A 27 0.06 -13.81 -4.20
CA LEU A 27 -1.28 -14.35 -4.38
C LEU A 27 -1.91 -13.84 -5.67
N THR A 28 -2.58 -14.71 -6.43
CA THR A 28 -3.46 -14.27 -7.51
C THR A 28 -4.82 -13.81 -6.96
N GLN A 29 -5.57 -12.99 -7.72
CA GLN A 29 -6.93 -12.57 -7.32
C GLN A 29 -7.86 -13.75 -7.03
N ALA A 30 -7.73 -14.83 -7.81
CA ALA A 30 -8.52 -16.05 -7.64
C ALA A 30 -8.13 -16.81 -6.38
N GLU A 31 -6.85 -16.93 -6.06
CA GLU A 31 -6.38 -17.55 -4.82
C GLU A 31 -6.81 -16.76 -3.59
N PHE A 32 -6.68 -15.44 -3.65
CA PHE A 32 -7.13 -14.56 -2.59
C PHE A 32 -8.62 -14.72 -2.33
N ALA A 33 -9.44 -14.74 -3.37
CA ALA A 33 -10.87 -15.03 -3.28
C ALA A 33 -11.16 -16.40 -2.63
N ARG A 34 -10.42 -17.45 -3.02
CA ARG A 34 -10.56 -18.79 -2.43
C ARG A 34 -10.22 -18.82 -0.94
N ARG A 35 -9.16 -18.13 -0.52
CA ARG A 35 -8.75 -18.06 0.89
C ARG A 35 -9.78 -17.31 1.75
N ILE A 36 -10.26 -16.17 1.26
CA ILE A 36 -11.35 -15.42 1.92
C ILE A 36 -12.62 -16.28 2.01
N ARG A 37 -12.98 -16.99 0.94
CA ARG A 37 -14.15 -17.86 0.94
C ARG A 37 -14.02 -18.97 1.99
N ARG A 38 -12.86 -19.63 2.08
CA ARG A 38 -12.60 -20.64 3.12
C ARG A 38 -12.76 -20.04 4.53
N ARG A 39 -12.11 -18.91 4.80
CA ARG A 39 -12.26 -18.16 6.06
C ARG A 39 -13.70 -17.76 6.37
N SER A 40 -14.46 -17.36 5.36
CA SER A 40 -15.86 -16.95 5.53
C SER A 40 -16.74 -18.11 5.98
N VAL A 41 -16.46 -19.33 5.50
CA VAL A 41 -17.14 -20.56 5.94
C VAL A 41 -16.77 -20.88 7.39
N GLU A 42 -15.49 -20.77 7.75
CA GLU A 42 -15.02 -20.95 9.14
C GLU A 42 -15.66 -19.92 10.10
N ALA A 43 -15.85 -18.69 9.63
CA ALA A 43 -16.51 -17.63 10.38
C ALA A 43 -18.06 -17.76 10.44
N GLY A 44 -18.63 -18.82 9.86
CA GLY A 44 -20.08 -19.08 9.86
C GLY A 44 -20.89 -18.17 8.93
N ARG A 45 -20.25 -17.42 8.03
CA ARG A 45 -20.89 -16.53 7.06
C ARG A 45 -20.31 -16.78 5.67
N PRO A 46 -20.81 -17.79 4.95
CA PRO A 46 -20.28 -18.14 3.64
C PRO A 46 -20.40 -16.97 2.66
N LEU A 47 -19.25 -16.44 2.24
CA LEU A 47 -19.16 -15.34 1.29
C LEU A 47 -18.99 -15.91 -0.12
N GLY A 48 -19.91 -15.56 -1.02
CA GLY A 48 -19.84 -15.89 -2.44
C GLY A 48 -18.89 -14.98 -3.22
N THR A 49 -17.65 -14.82 -2.77
CA THR A 49 -16.66 -14.00 -3.50
C THR A 49 -15.87 -14.83 -4.51
N GLY A 50 -15.54 -14.21 -5.65
CA GLY A 50 -14.73 -14.80 -6.72
C GLY A 50 -13.63 -13.84 -7.17
N ARG A 51 -12.87 -14.22 -8.21
CA ARG A 51 -11.82 -13.38 -8.81
C ARG A 51 -12.33 -11.97 -9.12
N ASP A 52 -13.51 -11.89 -9.73
CA ASP A 52 -14.09 -10.61 -10.12
C ASP A 52 -14.45 -9.76 -8.90
N GLY A 53 -14.93 -10.36 -7.80
CA GLY A 53 -15.18 -9.65 -6.55
C GLY A 53 -13.93 -8.94 -6.04
N VAL A 54 -12.79 -9.64 -6.03
CA VAL A 54 -11.49 -9.07 -5.66
C VAL A 54 -11.07 -7.96 -6.63
N CYS A 55 -11.22 -8.19 -7.94
CA CYS A 55 -10.93 -7.17 -8.95
C CYS A 55 -11.77 -5.90 -8.76
N HIS A 56 -13.04 -6.02 -8.36
CA HIS A 56 -13.88 -4.86 -8.04
C HIS A 56 -13.38 -4.15 -6.78
N TRP A 57 -12.95 -4.88 -5.75
CA TRP A 57 -12.37 -4.29 -4.53
C TRP A 57 -11.05 -3.56 -4.79
N GLU A 58 -10.23 -4.06 -5.72
CA GLU A 58 -8.97 -3.44 -6.17
C GLU A 58 -9.17 -2.22 -7.07
N LYS A 59 -10.39 -1.95 -7.54
CA LYS A 59 -10.68 -0.79 -8.40
C LYS A 59 -11.39 0.30 -7.61
N ASP A 60 -12.69 0.10 -7.35
CA ASP A 60 -13.57 1.15 -6.85
C ASP A 60 -14.68 0.66 -5.92
N ARG A 61 -14.79 -0.65 -5.67
CA ARG A 61 -15.83 -1.20 -4.80
C ARG A 61 -15.35 -1.32 -3.37
N THR A 62 -16.07 -0.72 -2.44
CA THR A 62 -15.84 -0.94 -1.01
C THR A 62 -16.49 -2.26 -0.58
N PRO A 63 -15.75 -3.22 -0.02
CA PRO A 63 -16.32 -4.43 0.57
C PRO A 63 -17.10 -4.09 1.85
N ASP A 64 -18.12 -4.88 2.16
CA ASP A 64 -18.90 -4.72 3.40
C ASP A 64 -18.03 -4.90 4.64
N ARG A 65 -18.40 -4.30 5.78
CA ARG A 65 -17.67 -4.41 7.06
C ARG A 65 -17.29 -5.85 7.44
N PRO A 66 -18.20 -6.84 7.40
CA PRO A 66 -17.85 -8.23 7.68
C PRO A 66 -16.78 -8.79 6.73
N THR A 67 -16.86 -8.42 5.45
CA THR A 67 -15.89 -8.81 4.42
C THR A 67 -14.54 -8.14 4.66
N GLN A 68 -14.52 -6.89 5.11
CA GLN A 68 -13.29 -6.20 5.50
C GLN A 68 -12.59 -6.89 6.67
N HIS A 69 -13.32 -7.37 7.68
CA HIS A 69 -12.72 -8.14 8.77
C HIS A 69 -12.11 -9.46 8.28
N LEU A 70 -12.78 -10.17 7.36
CA LEU A 70 -12.23 -11.39 6.75
C LEU A 70 -10.96 -11.12 5.93
N ILE A 71 -10.93 -10.00 5.20
CA ILE A 71 -9.75 -9.54 4.46
C ILE A 71 -8.62 -9.22 5.45
N ALA A 72 -8.92 -8.50 6.53
CA ALA A 72 -7.92 -8.14 7.55
C ALA A 72 -7.34 -9.39 8.21
N ASP A 73 -8.16 -10.37 8.57
CA ASP A 73 -7.70 -11.63 9.14
C ASP A 73 -6.78 -12.41 8.19
N GLU A 74 -7.08 -12.42 6.89
CA GLU A 74 -6.25 -13.08 5.88
C GLU A 74 -4.91 -12.36 5.67
N LEU A 75 -4.91 -11.03 5.76
CA LEU A 75 -3.70 -10.23 5.69
C LEU A 75 -2.92 -10.20 7.01
N GLY A 76 -3.51 -10.68 8.11
CA GLY A 76 -2.91 -10.60 9.45
C GLY A 76 -2.95 -9.20 10.06
N ILE A 77 -3.89 -8.36 9.62
CA ILE A 77 -4.10 -7.00 10.11
C ILE A 77 -5.10 -7.04 11.27
N PRO A 78 -4.82 -6.37 12.42
CA PRO A 78 -5.76 -6.30 13.54
C PRO A 78 -7.13 -5.74 13.13
N ARG A 79 -8.20 -6.40 13.54
CA ARG A 79 -9.58 -5.97 13.24
C ARG A 79 -9.90 -4.57 13.76
N GLN A 80 -9.25 -4.14 14.84
CA GLN A 80 -9.38 -2.78 15.40
C GLN A 80 -9.06 -1.69 14.36
N LEU A 81 -8.05 -1.91 13.50
CA LEU A 81 -7.68 -0.95 12.46
C LEU A 81 -8.76 -0.82 11.38
N VAL A 82 -9.52 -1.88 11.13
CA VAL A 82 -10.68 -1.87 10.21
C VAL A 82 -11.82 -1.01 10.78
N ASP A 83 -11.96 -0.97 12.11
CA ASP A 83 -13.00 -0.18 12.77
C ASP A 83 -12.60 1.29 12.92
N GLU A 84 -11.31 1.57 13.09
CA GLU A 84 -10.76 2.92 13.26
C GLU A 84 -10.62 3.69 11.94
N ARG A 85 -10.31 3.00 10.83
CA ARG A 85 -10.03 3.63 9.54
C ARG A 85 -10.95 3.09 8.46
N PRO A 86 -11.48 3.95 7.57
CA PRO A 86 -12.32 3.49 6.47
C PRO A 86 -11.50 2.71 5.43
N TRP A 87 -12.17 1.83 4.70
CA TRP A 87 -11.59 1.21 3.51
C TRP A 87 -11.15 2.28 2.50
N PRO A 88 -10.00 2.11 1.82
CA PRO A 88 -8.95 1.11 2.00
C PRO A 88 -7.77 1.61 2.86
N GLN A 89 -7.95 2.63 3.69
CA GLN A 89 -6.84 3.28 4.40
C GLN A 89 -6.13 2.34 5.39
N TRP A 90 -6.87 1.45 6.06
CA TRP A 90 -6.28 0.48 6.97
C TRP A 90 -5.38 -0.55 6.28
N LEU A 91 -5.47 -0.73 4.96
CA LEU A 91 -4.57 -1.62 4.21
C LEU A 91 -3.13 -1.06 4.13
N ALA A 92 -2.93 0.23 4.39
CA ALA A 92 -1.59 0.80 4.46
C ALA A 92 -0.79 0.32 5.69
N ASP A 93 -1.49 -0.17 6.72
CA ASP A 93 -0.88 -0.74 7.92
C ASP A 93 -0.51 -2.22 7.78
N ASP A 94 -0.68 -2.79 6.57
CA ASP A 94 -0.27 -4.14 6.26
C ASP A 94 1.23 -4.36 6.57
N PRO A 95 1.59 -5.31 7.46
CA PRO A 95 2.97 -5.58 7.81
C PRO A 95 3.82 -5.98 6.59
N ALA A 96 3.23 -6.63 5.58
CA ALA A 96 3.96 -7.01 4.36
C ALA A 96 4.26 -5.81 3.44
N GLN A 97 3.58 -4.68 3.63
CA GLN A 97 3.82 -3.45 2.88
C GLN A 97 4.71 -2.46 3.63
N ARG A 98 4.98 -2.70 4.91
CA ARG A 98 5.87 -1.86 5.70
C ARG A 98 7.32 -2.08 5.23
N PRO A 99 8.02 -1.03 4.79
CA PRO A 99 9.44 -1.16 4.48
C PRO A 99 10.19 -1.61 5.73
N THR A 100 11.19 -2.47 5.55
CA THR A 100 12.12 -2.81 6.63
C THR A 100 12.72 -1.52 7.18
N PRO A 101 12.69 -1.28 8.50
CA PRO A 101 13.28 -0.08 9.06
C PRO A 101 14.79 -0.07 8.78
N LEU A 102 15.21 0.77 7.84
CA LEU A 102 16.60 0.97 7.50
C LEU A 102 17.21 2.01 8.44
N PRO A 103 18.45 1.81 8.91
CA PRO A 103 19.11 2.77 9.79
C PRO A 103 19.28 4.10 9.06
N TRP A 104 19.09 5.22 9.78
CA TRP A 104 19.25 6.59 9.25
C TRP A 104 20.73 6.91 8.95
N THR A 105 21.22 6.24 7.93
CA THR A 105 22.58 6.27 7.40
C THR A 105 22.49 6.48 5.90
N LEU A 106 23.52 7.04 5.30
CA LEU A 106 23.57 7.27 3.86
C LEU A 106 23.22 6.02 3.01
N PRO A 107 23.81 4.83 3.27
CA PRO A 107 23.42 3.62 2.54
C PRO A 107 21.98 3.19 2.85
N GLY A 108 21.50 3.35 4.09
CA GLY A 108 20.11 3.01 4.45
C GLY A 108 19.07 3.91 3.76
N ALA A 109 19.36 5.20 3.60
CA ALA A 109 18.50 6.15 2.89
C ALA A 109 18.45 5.87 1.38
N ALA A 110 19.60 5.58 0.76
CA ALA A 110 19.67 5.20 -0.66
C ALA A 110 18.91 3.89 -0.93
N GLN A 111 19.05 2.90 -0.05
CA GLN A 111 18.32 1.64 -0.15
C GLN A 111 16.81 1.84 -0.03
N ALA A 112 16.35 2.66 0.93
CA ALA A 112 14.94 2.98 1.09
C ALA A 112 14.35 3.66 -0.17
N LEU A 113 15.10 4.56 -0.81
CA LEU A 113 14.68 5.22 -2.04
C LEU A 113 14.61 4.26 -3.23
N ASN A 114 15.56 3.33 -3.36
CA ASN A 114 15.52 2.28 -4.39
C ASN A 114 14.34 1.31 -4.20
N ASP A 115 14.03 0.94 -2.95
CA ASP A 115 12.89 0.10 -2.61
C ASP A 115 11.56 0.78 -2.93
N ILE A 116 11.46 2.10 -2.73
CA ILE A 116 10.27 2.90 -3.11
C ILE A 116 10.13 3.03 -4.63
N THR A 117 11.25 3.05 -5.36
CA THR A 117 11.29 3.22 -6.83
C THR A 117 11.11 1.89 -7.58
N GLY A 118 10.95 0.77 -6.87
CA GLY A 118 10.66 -0.53 -7.48
C GLY A 118 11.84 -1.14 -8.23
N GLY A 119 13.07 -0.89 -7.77
CA GLY A 119 14.27 -1.55 -8.29
C GLY A 119 14.80 -1.00 -9.62
N ALA A 120 14.34 0.15 -10.10
CA ALA A 120 15.11 0.91 -11.08
C ALA A 120 16.35 1.45 -10.35
N PRO A 121 17.58 1.05 -10.72
CA PRO A 121 18.78 1.55 -10.07
C PRO A 121 18.86 3.04 -10.39
N MET A 122 18.47 3.90 -9.43
CA MET A 122 18.97 5.25 -9.46
C MET A 122 20.41 5.19 -8.97
N ASP A 123 21.34 5.45 -9.87
CA ASP A 123 22.76 5.60 -9.56
C ASP A 123 22.94 6.95 -8.83
N VAL A 124 22.30 7.09 -7.67
CA VAL A 124 22.30 8.33 -6.87
C VAL A 124 23.66 8.45 -6.22
N THR A 125 24.53 9.23 -6.83
CA THR A 125 25.83 9.53 -6.26
C THR A 125 25.66 10.45 -5.04
N ARG A 126 26.60 10.38 -4.08
CA ARG A 126 26.65 11.24 -2.86
C ARG A 126 26.41 12.73 -3.15
N ARG A 127 26.78 13.22 -4.34
CA ARG A 127 26.56 14.61 -4.79
C ARG A 127 25.10 14.94 -5.08
N GLU A 128 24.37 14.03 -5.70
CA GLU A 128 22.95 14.23 -6.03
C GLU A 128 22.08 14.25 -4.77
N LEU A 129 22.40 13.39 -3.79
CA LEU A 129 21.70 13.40 -2.51
C LEU A 129 21.97 14.68 -1.69
N VAL A 130 23.20 15.24 -1.77
CA VAL A 130 23.55 16.53 -1.14
C VAL A 130 22.86 17.70 -1.85
N LEU A 131 22.72 17.66 -3.18
CA LEU A 131 21.94 18.63 -3.94
C LEU A 131 20.45 18.60 -3.59
N ILE A 132 19.88 17.40 -3.43
CA ILE A 132 18.48 17.21 -3.02
C ILE A 132 18.26 17.68 -1.57
N SER A 133 19.21 17.40 -0.67
CA SER A 133 19.11 17.77 0.76
C SER A 133 19.37 19.26 1.03
N GLY A 134 20.25 19.92 0.26
CA GLY A 134 20.64 21.31 0.51
C GLY A 134 19.67 22.36 -0.03
N GLY A 135 18.98 22.08 -1.15
CA GLY A 135 18.09 23.07 -1.79
C GLY A 135 16.65 23.08 -1.28
N THR A 136 16.14 21.97 -0.72
CA THR A 136 14.70 21.81 -0.42
C THR A 136 14.34 21.94 1.06
N LEU A 137 15.27 21.73 2.00
CA LEU A 137 15.00 21.92 3.44
C LEU A 137 14.89 23.40 3.83
N THR A 138 15.54 24.33 3.11
CA THR A 138 15.40 25.78 3.34
C THR A 138 14.13 26.37 2.73
N ALA A 139 13.59 25.77 1.66
CA ALA A 139 12.33 26.23 1.04
C ALA A 139 11.06 25.77 1.78
N SER A 140 11.18 24.86 2.75
CA SER A 140 10.06 24.44 3.62
C SER A 140 10.05 25.17 4.97
N LEU A 141 10.98 26.09 5.19
CA LEU A 141 11.13 26.89 6.41
C LEU A 141 10.87 28.40 6.20
N LEU A 142 10.37 28.77 5.01
CA LEU A 142 9.81 30.07 4.67
C LEU A 142 8.44 29.86 4.00
#